data_AF-A0A523PDI1-F1
#
_entry.id   AF-A0A523PDI1-F1
#
_cell.length_a   1.000
_cell.length_b   1.000
_cell.length_c   1.000
_cell.angle_alpha   90.00
_cell.angle_beta   90.00
_cell.angle_gamma   90.00
#
_symmetry.space_group_name_H-M   'P 1'
#
loop_
_entity.id
_entity.type
_entity.pdbx_description
1 polymer ?
#
loop_
_entity_poly.entity_id
_entity_poly.type
_entity_poly.pdbx_seq_one_letter_code
_entity_poly.pdbx_strand_id
1 'polypeptide(L)'
;MKAKLILLAVTVLASQVASADWTAKVAYDPVKDESHCVVESPVQTIDDGYQDTEVFVRLDSTTLMVMTRSNIDADDPDAGVRVDKHELIKPDSVYLEQHVVFEKSISKIIARFKEGRRATFTLKFWPTYPDTGAKTATFSLIGFTKAYAKLPDCG
;
A
#
# COMPACT_ATOMS: atom_id res chain seq x y z
N MET A 1 47.68 -20.22 38.47
CA MET A 1 46.49 -20.57 37.66
C MET A 1 45.68 -19.30 37.44
N LYS A 2 45.50 -18.83 36.18
CA LYS A 2 44.81 -17.58 35.87
C LYS A 2 43.36 -17.90 35.44
N ALA A 3 42.38 -17.46 36.23
CA ALA A 3 40.96 -17.63 35.93
C ALA A 3 40.56 -16.66 34.80
N LYS A 4 39.96 -17.19 33.73
CA LYS A 4 39.51 -16.45 32.55
C LYS A 4 38.03 -16.11 32.77
N LEU A 5 37.75 -14.83 32.99
CA LEU A 5 36.39 -14.31 33.13
C LEU A 5 35.72 -14.34 31.74
N ILE A 6 34.65 -15.13 31.59
CA ILE A 6 33.85 -15.18 30.37
C ILE A 6 32.69 -14.20 30.54
N LEU A 7 32.72 -13.10 29.78
CA LEU A 7 31.65 -12.12 29.72
C LEU A 7 30.58 -12.64 28.74
N LEU A 8 29.43 -13.05 29.26
CA LEU A 8 28.25 -13.38 28.45
C LEU A 8 27.58 -12.07 28.01
N ALA A 9 27.79 -11.67 26.76
CA ALA A 9 27.05 -10.59 26.15
C ALA A 9 25.64 -11.10 25.78
N VAL A 10 24.63 -10.72 26.56
CA VAL A 10 23.23 -10.96 26.22
C VAL A 10 22.80 -9.89 25.21
N THR A 11 22.66 -10.29 23.95
CA THR A 11 22.12 -9.42 22.90
C THR A 11 20.59 -9.42 22.99
N VAL A 12 20.01 -8.32 23.46
CA VAL A 12 18.56 -8.12 23.39
C VAL A 12 18.21 -7.77 21.94
N LEU A 13 17.63 -8.73 21.22
CA LEU A 13 17.01 -8.48 19.92
C LEU A 13 15.71 -7.71 20.16
N ALA A 14 15.77 -6.38 20.07
CA ALA A 14 14.57 -5.56 19.99
C ALA A 14 13.81 -5.94 18.71
N SER A 15 12.72 -6.69 18.88
CA SER A 15 11.81 -6.97 17.77
C SER A 15 11.11 -5.66 17.43
N GLN A 16 11.54 -5.00 16.35
CA GLN A 16 10.77 -3.91 15.75
C GLN A 16 9.49 -4.52 15.20
N VAL A 17 8.42 -4.49 16.00
CA VAL A 17 7.07 -4.67 15.46
C VAL A 17 6.81 -3.43 14.63
N ALA A 18 7.06 -3.52 13.32
CA ALA A 18 6.60 -2.52 12.37
C ALA A 18 5.08 -2.43 12.52
N SER A 19 4.61 -1.43 13.26
CA SER A 19 3.19 -1.14 13.39
C SER A 19 2.74 -0.61 12.04
N ALA A 20 2.08 -1.45 11.25
CA ALA A 20 1.41 -1.00 10.05
C ALA A 20 0.17 -0.20 10.46
N ASP A 21 0.35 1.08 10.81
CA ASP A 21 -0.75 1.92 11.27
C ASP A 21 -1.34 2.69 10.10
N TRP A 22 -2.39 2.11 9.51
CA TRP A 22 -3.30 2.87 8.67
C TRP A 22 -3.78 4.11 9.43
N THR A 23 -3.75 5.26 8.78
CA THR A 23 -4.03 6.55 9.42
C THR A 23 -5.16 7.25 8.69
N ALA A 24 -6.18 7.68 9.44
CA ALA A 24 -7.23 8.54 8.92
C ALA A 24 -6.78 10.00 9.00
N LYS A 25 -6.84 10.75 7.90
CA LYS A 25 -6.42 12.15 7.81
C LYS A 25 -7.14 12.89 6.68
N VAL A 26 -7.13 14.22 6.73
CA VAL A 26 -7.48 15.04 5.57
C VAL A 26 -6.33 14.98 4.56
N ALA A 27 -6.64 14.69 3.30
CA ALA A 27 -5.68 14.72 2.19
C ALA A 27 -6.35 15.27 0.94
N TYR A 28 -5.53 15.85 0.06
CA TYR A 28 -5.95 16.26 -1.28
C TYR A 28 -6.08 15.03 -2.19
N ASP A 29 -7.21 14.93 -2.87
CA ASP A 29 -7.51 13.95 -3.92
C ASP A 29 -7.33 14.62 -5.30
N PRO A 30 -6.32 14.16 -6.09
CA PRO A 30 -6.05 14.74 -7.40
C PRO A 30 -7.06 14.33 -8.49
N VAL A 31 -7.86 13.28 -8.26
CA VAL A 31 -8.92 12.82 -9.18
C VAL A 31 -10.18 13.67 -9.00
N LYS A 32 -10.55 13.97 -7.75
CA LYS A 32 -11.73 14.80 -7.44
C LYS A 32 -11.45 16.30 -7.36
N ASP A 33 -10.17 16.69 -7.31
CA ASP A 33 -9.71 18.06 -7.11
C ASP A 33 -10.26 18.71 -5.82
N GLU A 34 -10.29 17.95 -4.73
CA GLU A 34 -10.75 18.44 -3.42
C GLU A 34 -9.98 17.80 -2.26
N SER A 35 -10.01 18.44 -1.09
CA SER A 35 -9.51 17.83 0.14
C SER A 35 -10.65 17.16 0.91
N HIS A 36 -10.45 15.91 1.28
CA HIS A 36 -11.40 15.16 2.10
C HIS A 36 -10.67 14.12 2.96
N CYS A 37 -11.45 13.44 3.78
CA CYS A 37 -10.94 12.49 4.75
C CYS A 37 -10.66 11.15 4.08
N VAL A 38 -9.43 10.68 4.20
CA VAL A 38 -8.96 9.41 3.64
C VAL A 38 -8.31 8.55 4.72
N VAL A 39 -8.28 7.25 4.47
CA VAL A 39 -7.46 6.30 5.21
C VAL A 39 -6.24 5.98 4.36
N GLU A 40 -5.06 6.30 4.88
CA GLU A 40 -3.78 6.12 4.20
C GLU A 40 -2.98 4.98 4.81
N SER A 41 -2.35 4.17 3.97
CA SER A 41 -1.39 3.16 4.40
C SER A 41 -0.05 3.78 4.79
N PRO A 42 0.81 3.06 5.52
CA PRO A 42 2.23 3.37 5.52
C PRO A 42 2.81 3.38 4.09
N VAL A 43 3.86 4.16 3.88
CA VAL A 43 4.61 4.15 2.61
C VAL A 43 5.42 2.85 2.50
N GLN A 44 5.44 2.26 1.31
CA GLN A 44 6.35 1.17 0.93
C GLN A 44 7.33 1.69 -0.11
N THR A 45 8.60 1.29 0.00
CA THR A 45 9.59 1.54 -1.05
C THR A 45 9.81 0.26 -1.82
N ILE A 46 9.66 0.30 -3.15
CA ILE A 46 9.89 -0.84 -4.03
C ILE A 46 10.76 -0.43 -5.22
N ASP A 47 11.49 -1.39 -5.79
CA ASP A 47 12.22 -1.22 -7.05
C ASP A 47 11.23 -1.18 -8.22
N ASP A 48 11.27 -0.10 -9.01
CA ASP A 48 10.41 0.10 -10.19
C ASP A 48 10.98 -0.46 -11.50
N GLY A 49 12.16 -1.10 -11.44
CA GLY A 49 12.94 -1.56 -12.58
C GLY A 49 14.13 -0.66 -12.94
N TYR A 50 14.19 0.56 -12.38
CA TYR A 50 15.29 1.52 -12.58
C TYR A 50 15.79 2.13 -11.27
N GLN A 51 14.87 2.48 -10.37
CA GLN A 51 15.15 3.10 -9.08
C GLN A 51 14.13 2.66 -8.02
N ASP A 52 14.39 3.05 -6.78
CA ASP A 52 13.42 2.93 -5.71
C ASP A 52 12.30 3.96 -5.89
N THR A 53 11.05 3.51 -5.77
CA THR A 53 9.86 4.35 -5.80
C THR A 53 8.99 4.14 -4.58
N GLU A 54 8.34 5.21 -4.12
CA GLU A 54 7.40 5.15 -3.01
C GLU A 54 6.03 4.74 -3.54
N VAL A 55 5.40 3.79 -2.86
CA VAL A 55 4.02 3.34 -3.11
C VAL A 55 3.23 3.39 -1.83
N PHE A 56 2.06 4.01 -1.87
CA PHE A 56 1.13 4.03 -0.74
C PHE A 56 -0.32 4.04 -1.25
N VAL A 57 -1.23 3.72 -0.35
CA VAL A 57 -2.66 3.56 -0.66
C VAL A 57 -3.43 4.61 0.10
N ARG A 58 -4.35 5.29 -0.58
CA ARG A 58 -5.41 6.12 0.02
C ARG A 58 -6.75 5.55 -0.37
N LEU A 59 -7.68 5.55 0.57
CA LEU A 59 -9.06 5.25 0.24
C LEU A 59 -10.06 5.98 1.13
N ASP A 60 -11.22 6.24 0.57
CA ASP A 60 -12.43 6.68 1.27
C ASP A 60 -13.56 5.65 1.02
N SER A 61 -14.82 6.07 1.17
CA SER A 61 -15.97 5.18 0.93
C SER A 61 -16.31 4.94 -0.55
N THR A 62 -15.70 5.68 -1.46
CA THR A 62 -16.02 5.76 -2.90
C THR A 62 -14.87 5.39 -3.81
N THR A 63 -13.63 5.60 -3.38
CA THR A 63 -12.43 5.40 -4.21
C THR A 63 -11.31 4.81 -3.39
N LEU A 64 -10.55 3.88 -4.00
CA LEU A 64 -9.20 3.53 -3.58
C LEU A 64 -8.22 3.99 -4.66
N MET A 65 -7.15 4.66 -4.23
CA MET A 65 -6.03 5.08 -5.04
C MET A 65 -4.74 4.44 -4.54
N VAL A 66 -4.00 3.82 -5.45
CA VAL A 66 -2.58 3.49 -5.23
C VAL A 66 -1.76 4.62 -5.85
N MET A 67 -0.95 5.28 -5.04
CA MET A 67 -0.15 6.42 -5.44
C MET A 67 1.32 6.01 -5.51
N THR A 68 1.99 6.43 -6.58
CA THR A 68 3.42 6.18 -6.83
C THR A 68 4.10 7.44 -7.37
N ARG A 69 5.44 7.49 -7.32
CA ARG A 69 6.22 8.53 -8.03
C ARG A 69 6.63 8.13 -9.44
N SER A 70 6.55 6.84 -9.76
CA SER A 70 6.91 6.28 -11.06
C SER A 70 5.66 6.07 -11.91
N ASN A 71 5.81 6.27 -13.22
CA ASN A 71 4.72 6.11 -14.17
C ASN A 71 4.32 4.63 -14.31
N ILE A 72 3.01 4.40 -14.36
CA ILE A 72 2.37 3.09 -14.42
C ILE A 72 2.05 2.74 -15.88
N ASP A 73 2.36 1.50 -16.24
CA ASP A 73 1.85 0.87 -17.45
C ASP A 73 0.37 0.48 -17.22
N ALA A 74 -0.54 1.27 -17.78
CA ALA A 74 -1.98 1.08 -17.62
C ALA A 74 -2.52 -0.17 -18.33
N ASP A 75 -1.75 -0.73 -19.27
CA ASP A 75 -2.18 -1.84 -20.11
C ASP A 75 -1.78 -3.22 -19.54
N ASP A 76 -1.13 -3.25 -18.36
CA ASP A 76 -0.68 -4.50 -17.75
C ASP A 76 -1.86 -5.41 -17.33
N PRO A 77 -2.02 -6.59 -17.98
CA PRO A 77 -3.10 -7.51 -17.68
C PRO A 77 -2.95 -8.21 -16.33
N ASP A 78 -1.86 -7.98 -15.58
CA ASP A 78 -1.66 -8.50 -14.22
C ASP A 78 -1.80 -7.43 -13.12
N ALA A 79 -1.94 -6.15 -13.49
CA ALA A 79 -2.13 -5.06 -12.54
C ALA A 79 -3.43 -5.21 -11.74
N GLY A 80 -3.40 -4.84 -10.45
CA GLY A 80 -4.56 -4.87 -9.58
C GLY A 80 -4.25 -5.14 -8.12
N VAL A 81 -5.30 -5.36 -7.33
CA VAL A 81 -5.19 -5.67 -5.89
C VAL A 81 -5.72 -7.06 -5.57
N ARG A 82 -4.95 -7.80 -4.78
CA ARG A 82 -5.35 -9.08 -4.19
C ARG A 82 -5.32 -8.98 -2.67
N VAL A 83 -6.39 -9.41 -2.02
CA VAL A 83 -6.45 -9.51 -0.55
C VAL A 83 -6.33 -10.96 -0.15
N ASP A 84 -5.26 -11.28 0.58
CA ASP A 84 -4.90 -12.65 0.95
C ASP A 84 -4.88 -13.61 -0.25
N LYS A 85 -5.83 -14.55 -0.31
CA LYS A 85 -5.97 -15.56 -1.38
C LYS A 85 -7.19 -15.34 -2.28
N HIS A 86 -7.85 -14.19 -2.17
CA HIS A 86 -8.97 -13.87 -3.04
C HIS A 86 -8.52 -13.66 -4.49
N GLU A 87 -9.48 -13.58 -5.40
CA GLU A 87 -9.24 -13.21 -6.79
C GLU A 87 -8.74 -11.77 -6.92
N LEU A 88 -7.96 -11.54 -7.98
CA LEU A 88 -7.43 -10.23 -8.34
C LEU A 88 -8.59 -9.30 -8.71
N ILE A 89 -8.61 -8.11 -8.11
CA ILE A 89 -9.51 -7.03 -8.48
C ILE A 89 -8.74 -6.09 -9.40
N LYS A 90 -9.31 -5.82 -10.58
CA LYS A 90 -8.71 -4.95 -11.59
C LYS A 90 -8.95 -3.47 -11.29
N PRO A 91 -7.99 -2.60 -11.64
CA PRO A 91 -8.21 -1.17 -11.56
C PRO A 91 -9.25 -0.73 -12.60
N ASP A 92 -9.92 0.37 -12.32
CA ASP A 92 -10.85 1.01 -13.25
C ASP A 92 -10.12 1.93 -14.22
N SER A 93 -9.06 2.60 -13.77
CA SER A 93 -8.26 3.52 -14.57
C SER A 93 -6.89 3.78 -13.94
N VAL A 94 -6.01 4.43 -14.72
CA VAL A 94 -4.80 5.09 -14.24
C VAL A 94 -4.94 6.58 -14.50
N TYR A 95 -4.76 7.40 -13.47
CA TYR A 95 -4.85 8.86 -13.54
C TYR A 95 -3.46 9.49 -13.39
N LEU A 96 -3.17 10.49 -14.25
CA LEU A 96 -1.86 11.17 -14.34
C LEU A 96 -0.66 10.22 -14.38
N GLU A 97 -0.83 9.02 -14.94
CA GLU A 97 0.19 7.96 -15.01
C GLU A 97 0.69 7.45 -13.65
N GLN A 98 0.28 8.02 -12.52
CA GLN A 98 0.87 7.78 -11.19
C GLN A 98 -0.15 7.35 -10.12
N HIS A 99 -1.43 7.30 -10.48
CA HIS A 99 -2.51 6.95 -9.58
C HIS A 99 -3.33 5.82 -10.18
N VAL A 100 -3.26 4.62 -9.58
CA VAL A 100 -4.13 3.50 -9.97
C VAL A 100 -5.42 3.58 -9.19
N VAL A 101 -6.54 3.67 -9.88
CA VAL A 101 -7.85 4.01 -9.31
C VAL A 101 -8.78 2.80 -9.33
N PHE A 102 -9.48 2.59 -8.21
CA PHE A 102 -10.54 1.59 -8.05
C PHE A 102 -11.79 2.26 -7.47
N GLU A 103 -12.87 2.29 -8.25
CA GLU A 103 -14.15 2.91 -7.88
C GLU A 103 -15.27 1.88 -7.94
N LYS A 104 -15.38 1.13 -9.05
CA LYS A 104 -16.46 0.16 -9.25
C LYS A 104 -16.42 -0.99 -8.24
N SER A 105 -15.23 -1.32 -7.75
CA SER A 105 -15.01 -2.41 -6.79
C SER A 105 -14.76 -1.94 -5.36
N ILE A 106 -14.92 -0.65 -5.05
CA ILE A 106 -14.52 -0.09 -3.75
C ILE A 106 -15.19 -0.80 -2.56
N SER A 107 -16.51 -1.04 -2.61
CA SER A 107 -17.22 -1.69 -1.50
C SER A 107 -16.71 -3.11 -1.25
N LYS A 108 -16.38 -3.84 -2.32
CA LYS A 108 -15.78 -5.18 -2.25
C LYS A 108 -14.36 -5.13 -1.67
N ILE A 109 -13.56 -4.14 -2.07
CA ILE A 109 -12.21 -3.93 -1.56
C ILE A 109 -12.26 -3.62 -0.06
N ILE A 110 -13.11 -2.67 0.38
CA ILE A 110 -13.26 -2.29 1.80
C ILE A 110 -13.68 -3.49 2.64
N ALA A 111 -14.66 -4.28 2.17
CA ALA A 111 -15.09 -5.49 2.87
C ALA A 111 -13.91 -6.46 3.07
N ARG A 112 -13.14 -6.71 2.00
CA ARG A 112 -11.94 -7.55 2.07
C ARG A 112 -10.85 -6.98 2.95
N PHE A 113 -10.65 -5.66 2.94
CA PHE A 113 -9.64 -5.03 3.79
C PHE A 113 -9.98 -5.14 5.27
N LYS A 114 -11.28 -5.11 5.63
CA LYS A 114 -11.73 -5.26 7.02
C LYS A 114 -11.56 -6.69 7.56
N GLU A 115 -11.69 -7.69 6.70
CA GLU A 115 -11.62 -9.11 7.06
C GLU A 115 -10.22 -9.72 6.87
N GLY A 116 -9.47 -9.17 5.90
CA GLY A 116 -8.20 -9.71 5.46
C GLY A 116 -7.02 -9.31 6.33
N ARG A 117 -5.86 -9.92 6.05
CA ARG A 117 -4.61 -9.65 6.76
C ARG A 117 -3.61 -8.89 5.91
N ARG A 118 -3.66 -9.06 4.59
CA ARG A 118 -2.68 -8.51 3.67
C ARG A 118 -3.31 -8.13 2.33
N ALA A 119 -3.00 -6.94 1.84
CA ALA A 119 -3.29 -6.51 0.48
C ALA A 119 -2.00 -6.46 -0.33
N THR A 120 -1.98 -7.12 -1.48
CA THR A 120 -0.88 -7.10 -2.44
C THR A 120 -1.36 -6.40 -3.70
N PHE A 121 -0.72 -5.28 -4.03
CA PHE A 121 -0.91 -4.54 -5.26
C PHE A 121 0.17 -4.95 -6.24
N THR A 122 -0.24 -5.42 -7.41
CA THR A 122 0.64 -5.70 -8.54
C THR A 122 0.57 -4.53 -9.51
N LEU A 123 1.73 -3.98 -9.87
CA LEU A 123 1.88 -2.79 -10.69
C LEU A 123 2.99 -3.04 -11.72
N LYS A 124 2.82 -2.58 -12.95
CA LYS A 124 3.92 -2.50 -13.92
C LYS A 124 4.28 -1.04 -14.17
N PHE A 125 5.57 -0.76 -14.29
CA PHE A 125 6.08 0.60 -14.46
C PHE A 125 6.59 0.82 -15.89
N TRP A 126 6.40 2.03 -16.40
CA TRP A 126 6.83 2.47 -17.73
C TRP A 126 7.52 3.83 -17.66
N PRO A 127 8.58 4.10 -18.43
CA PRO A 127 9.32 3.16 -19.27
C PRO A 127 10.30 2.30 -18.47
N THR A 128 10.42 1.02 -18.82
CA THR A 128 11.49 0.16 -18.34
C THR A 128 12.12 -0.58 -19.53
N TYR A 129 13.43 -0.39 -19.74
CA TYR A 129 14.19 -1.16 -20.74
C TYR A 129 15.46 -1.75 -20.11
N PRO A 130 15.64 -3.08 -20.14
CA PRO A 130 14.67 -4.09 -20.60
C PRO A 130 13.41 -4.12 -19.71
N ASP A 131 12.33 -4.75 -20.20
CA ASP A 131 11.12 -4.97 -19.40
C ASP A 131 11.48 -5.80 -18.15
N THR A 132 11.24 -5.23 -16.96
CA THR A 132 11.56 -5.89 -15.68
C THR A 132 10.34 -6.55 -15.02
N GLY A 133 9.22 -6.58 -15.74
CA GLY A 133 7.96 -7.19 -15.31
C GLY A 133 7.22 -6.38 -14.25
N ALA A 134 6.08 -6.92 -13.82
CA ALA A 134 5.29 -6.33 -12.74
C ALA A 134 5.98 -6.49 -11.38
N LYS A 135 5.82 -5.47 -10.55
CA LYS A 135 6.31 -5.37 -9.17
C LYS A 135 5.14 -5.47 -8.21
N THR A 136 5.43 -5.77 -6.95
CA THR A 136 4.39 -5.89 -5.92
C THR A 136 4.66 -5.00 -4.72
N ALA A 137 3.69 -4.17 -4.35
CA ALA A 137 3.63 -3.50 -3.04
C ALA A 137 2.68 -4.27 -2.13
N THR A 138 3.15 -4.63 -0.93
CA THR A 138 2.37 -5.44 0.02
C THR A 138 2.16 -4.69 1.31
N PHE A 139 0.90 -4.55 1.72
CA PHE A 139 0.50 -3.83 2.92
C PHE A 139 -0.17 -4.80 3.89
N SER A 140 0.24 -4.73 5.16
CA SER A 140 -0.53 -5.33 6.26
C SER A 140 -1.86 -4.57 6.39
N LEU A 141 -2.95 -5.31 6.58
CA LEU A 141 -4.28 -4.76 6.84
C LEU A 141 -4.59 -4.63 8.34
N ILE A 142 -3.61 -4.96 9.20
CA ILE A 142 -3.71 -4.66 10.64
C ILE A 142 -3.93 -3.16 10.81
N GLY A 143 -4.86 -2.76 11.67
CA GLY A 143 -5.19 -1.36 11.92
C GLY A 143 -6.14 -0.72 10.92
N PHE A 144 -6.35 -1.31 9.73
CA PHE A 144 -7.21 -0.75 8.68
C PHE A 144 -8.63 -0.47 9.18
N THR A 145 -9.32 -1.47 9.74
CA THR A 145 -10.71 -1.33 10.21
C THR A 145 -10.87 -0.20 11.23
N LYS A 146 -9.89 -0.06 12.13
CA LYS A 146 -9.87 1.00 13.15
C LYS A 146 -9.65 2.38 12.52
N ALA A 147 -8.77 2.50 11.54
CA ALA A 147 -8.55 3.74 10.81
C ALA A 147 -9.78 4.12 9.99
N TYR A 148 -10.37 3.17 9.27
CA TYR A 148 -11.55 3.37 8.45
C TYR A 148 -12.77 3.83 9.26
N ALA A 149 -12.95 3.32 10.47
CA ALA A 149 -14.02 3.76 11.36
C ALA A 149 -13.92 5.24 11.76
N LYS A 150 -12.75 5.87 11.62
CA LYS A 150 -12.52 7.29 11.95
C LYS A 150 -12.76 8.24 10.77
N LEU A 151 -13.07 7.75 9.57
CA LEU A 151 -13.37 8.60 8.42
C LEU A 151 -14.43 9.68 8.72
N PRO A 152 -15.55 9.38 9.42
CA PRO A 152 -16.54 10.39 9.78
C PRO A 152 -16.03 11.47 10.75
N ASP A 153 -14.98 11.15 11.52
CA ASP A 153 -14.44 11.99 12.59
C ASP A 153 -13.17 12.74 12.19
N CYS A 154 -12.71 12.60 10.94
CA CYS A 154 -11.63 13.40 10.41
C CYS A 154 -12.16 14.82 10.18
N GLY A 155 -12.02 15.68 11.17
CA GLY A 155 -12.44 17.09 11.15
C GLY A 155 -11.98 17.80 12.40
#